data_AF-A0A9E3SS70-F1
#
_entry.id   AF-A0A9E3SS70-F1
#
_cell.length_a   1.000
_cell.length_b   1.000
_cell.length_c   1.000
_cell.angle_alpha   90.00
_cell.angle_beta   90.00
_cell.angle_gamma   90.00
#
_symmetry.space_group_name_H-M   'P 1'
#
loop_
_entity.id
_entity.type
_entity.pdbx_description
1 polymer ?
#
loop_
_entity_poly.entity_id
_entity_poly.type
_entity_poly.pdbx_seq_one_letter_code
_entity_poly.pdbx_strand_id
1 'polypeptide(L)'
;MSSWLVTTSRSFLLVDGQSGEARVLHEGSGLYYGVFFDDRAGFPLHVVARRRMVSSPDPAEGERGTILLFDRALRCTGELQAPFPMRDMHQILLREGTLWATCSYDNMVAVLRDGKWDAWYPVGETAGEPRDVNHFNTLAWVDGRLAIVAHNLKNPPSEVLLFDWPSRVLAERFPLGAQSHNLWRDGGRWFTCSSGEGR
;
A
#
# COMPACT_ATOMS: atom_id res chain seq x y z
N MET A 1 -26.37 -4.31 -10.27
CA MET A 1 -26.13 -2.99 -9.64
C MET A 1 -24.66 -2.95 -9.27
N SER A 2 -23.92 -1.90 -9.62
CA SER A 2 -22.50 -1.77 -9.28
C SER A 2 -22.37 -0.99 -7.98
N SER A 3 -21.65 -1.54 -7.00
CA SER A 3 -21.26 -0.82 -5.79
C SER A 3 -19.74 -0.76 -5.73
N TRP A 4 -19.22 0.27 -5.07
CA TRP A 4 -17.79 0.54 -4.95
C TRP A 4 -17.35 0.49 -3.50
N LEU A 5 -16.16 -0.07 -3.25
CA LEU A 5 -15.50 -0.01 -1.96
C LEU A 5 -14.44 1.09 -2.02
N VAL A 6 -14.50 2.03 -1.09
CA VAL A 6 -13.68 3.24 -1.12
C VAL A 6 -13.01 3.45 0.22
N THR A 7 -11.69 3.59 0.21
CA THR A 7 -10.92 4.04 1.37
C THR A 7 -10.71 5.53 1.30
N THR A 8 -10.78 6.19 2.45
CA THR A 8 -10.52 7.62 2.58
C THR A 8 -9.57 7.86 3.76
N SER A 9 -9.20 9.12 3.99
CA SER A 9 -8.43 9.50 5.17
C SER A 9 -9.16 9.27 6.50
N ARG A 10 -10.45 8.91 6.51
CA ARG A 10 -11.24 8.79 7.76
C ARG A 10 -12.03 7.49 7.87
N SER A 11 -12.43 6.92 6.74
CA SER A 11 -13.39 5.85 6.71
C SER A 11 -13.15 4.90 5.55
N PHE A 12 -13.60 3.68 5.75
CA PHE A 12 -13.84 2.71 4.71
C PHE A 12 -15.33 2.65 4.39
N LEU A 13 -15.70 2.80 3.12
CA LEU A 13 -17.06 3.06 2.65
C LEU A 13 -17.53 2.02 1.61
N LEU A 14 -18.83 1.74 1.63
CA LEU A 14 -19.57 1.16 0.51
C LEU A 14 -20.37 2.27 -0.18
N VAL A 15 -20.13 2.50 -1.46
CA VAL A 15 -20.84 3.51 -2.26
C VAL A 15 -21.73 2.82 -3.29
N ASP A 16 -23.02 3.14 -3.30
CA ASP A 16 -23.91 2.72 -4.35
C ASP A 16 -23.60 3.47 -5.66
N GLY A 17 -23.32 2.73 -6.73
CA GLY A 17 -22.89 3.33 -8.00
C GLY A 17 -24.01 4.01 -8.79
N GLN A 18 -25.28 3.88 -8.39
CA GLN A 18 -26.41 4.53 -9.06
C GLN A 18 -26.88 5.77 -8.30
N SER A 19 -27.12 5.64 -6.99
CA SER A 19 -27.58 6.76 -6.15
C SER A 19 -26.45 7.65 -5.66
N GLY A 20 -25.21 7.12 -5.60
CA GLY A 20 -24.07 7.79 -4.98
C GLY A 20 -24.11 7.80 -3.45
N GLU A 21 -25.11 7.14 -2.84
CA GLU A 21 -25.21 7.04 -1.39
C GLU A 21 -24.05 6.21 -0.82
N ALA A 22 -23.47 6.68 0.28
CA ALA A 22 -22.36 6.04 0.94
C ALA A 22 -22.77 5.52 2.33
N ARG A 23 -22.38 4.28 2.63
CA ARG A 23 -22.48 3.67 3.96
C ARG A 23 -21.09 3.47 4.53
N VAL A 24 -20.86 3.95 5.75
CA VAL A 24 -19.62 3.69 6.48
C VAL A 24 -19.58 2.22 6.89
N LEU A 25 -18.50 1.54 6.51
CA LEU A 25 -18.20 0.16 6.90
C LEU A 25 -17.25 0.13 8.10
N HIS A 26 -16.34 1.10 8.18
CA HIS A 26 -15.38 1.20 9.27
C HIS A 26 -14.81 2.62 9.42
N GLU A 27 -14.49 3.02 10.64
CA GLU A 27 -13.84 4.29 10.99
C GLU A 27 -12.98 4.13 12.27
N GLY A 28 -12.17 5.14 12.60
CA GLY A 28 -11.40 5.17 13.86
C GLY A 28 -9.99 4.58 13.82
N SER A 29 -9.59 3.85 12.78
CA SER A 29 -8.22 3.31 12.62
C SER A 29 -7.25 4.20 11.84
N GLY A 30 -7.43 5.52 11.89
CA GLY A 30 -6.57 6.48 11.18
C GLY A 30 -6.84 6.57 9.68
N LEU A 31 -5.81 6.82 8.88
CA LEU A 31 -5.92 6.85 7.42
C LEU A 31 -6.14 5.44 6.85
N TYR A 32 -7.07 5.31 5.91
CA TYR A 32 -7.30 4.08 5.17
C TYR A 32 -6.72 4.18 3.77
N TYR A 33 -6.04 3.12 3.35
CA TYR A 33 -5.49 2.96 2.02
C TYR A 33 -5.73 1.54 1.53
N GLY A 34 -5.63 1.33 0.21
CA GLY A 34 -5.55 -0.01 -0.39
C GLY A 34 -6.71 -0.96 -0.05
N VAL A 35 -7.45 -1.39 -1.08
CA VAL A 35 -8.50 -2.41 -0.91
C VAL A 35 -8.11 -3.61 -1.74
N PHE A 36 -8.08 -4.80 -1.13
CA PHE A 36 -7.74 -6.03 -1.85
C PHE A 36 -8.69 -7.20 -1.50
N PHE A 37 -9.14 -7.94 -2.51
CA PHE A 37 -9.98 -9.12 -2.34
C PHE A 37 -9.17 -10.41 -2.47
N ASP A 38 -9.17 -11.27 -1.45
CA ASP A 38 -8.65 -12.64 -1.58
C ASP A 38 -9.78 -13.66 -1.72
N ASP A 39 -9.95 -14.20 -2.92
CA ASP A 39 -11.04 -15.16 -3.18
C ASP A 39 -10.68 -16.60 -2.79
N ARG A 40 -9.43 -16.87 -2.37
CA ARG A 40 -8.91 -18.24 -2.20
C ARG A 40 -9.13 -18.87 -0.83
N ALA A 41 -9.23 -18.08 0.24
CA ALA A 41 -9.14 -18.60 1.61
C ALA A 41 -10.45 -18.53 2.41
N GLY A 42 -11.58 -18.16 1.79
CA GLY A 42 -12.81 -17.88 2.54
C GLY A 42 -12.71 -16.66 3.48
N PHE A 43 -11.54 -16.03 3.57
CA PHE A 43 -11.29 -14.82 4.34
C PHE A 43 -11.17 -13.59 3.43
N PRO A 44 -12.01 -12.57 3.65
CA PRO A 44 -12.33 -11.62 2.59
C PRO A 44 -11.62 -10.29 2.82
N LEU A 45 -11.76 -9.43 1.82
CA LEU A 45 -11.38 -8.01 1.79
C LEU A 45 -10.39 -7.52 2.88
N HIS A 46 -9.18 -7.20 2.43
CA HIS A 46 -8.13 -6.58 3.21
C HIS A 46 -8.14 -5.07 2.99
N VAL A 47 -8.01 -4.31 4.07
CA VAL A 47 -7.93 -2.85 4.02
C VAL A 47 -6.76 -2.38 4.88
N VAL A 48 -5.89 -1.53 4.33
CA VAL A 48 -4.81 -0.92 5.13
C VAL A 48 -5.39 0.13 6.05
N ALA A 49 -4.97 0.10 7.31
CA ALA A 49 -5.23 1.16 8.26
C ALA A 49 -3.91 1.60 8.88
N ARG A 50 -3.56 2.86 8.66
CA ARG A 50 -2.32 3.46 9.13
C ARG A 50 -2.25 3.59 10.66
N ARG A 51 -3.41 3.63 11.33
CA ARG A 51 -3.55 3.91 12.78
C ARG A 51 -2.95 5.25 13.22
N ARG A 52 -2.80 6.17 12.27
CA ARG A 52 -2.39 7.54 12.51
C ARG A 52 -3.05 8.45 11.48
N MET A 53 -3.46 9.63 11.90
CA MET A 53 -3.94 10.70 11.02
C MET A 53 -2.75 11.53 10.51
N VAL A 54 -2.88 12.14 9.32
CA VAL A 54 -1.86 13.08 8.80
C VAL A 54 -1.53 14.17 9.83
N SER A 55 -2.55 14.70 10.50
CA SER A 55 -2.45 15.77 11.50
C SER A 55 -2.28 15.27 12.94
N SER A 56 -1.90 14.00 13.15
CA SER A 56 -1.73 13.49 14.51
C SER A 56 -0.59 14.21 15.23
N PRO A 57 -0.77 14.63 16.50
CA PRO A 57 0.31 15.18 17.32
C PRO A 57 1.32 14.09 17.73
N ASP A 58 0.94 12.81 17.63
CA ASP A 58 1.80 11.70 18.02
C ASP A 58 2.99 11.56 17.05
N PRO A 59 4.19 11.25 17.58
CA PRO A 59 5.38 11.00 16.78
C PRO A 59 5.17 9.83 15.80
N ALA A 60 5.72 9.95 14.59
CA ALA A 60 5.62 8.91 13.56
C ALA A 60 6.29 7.60 14.00
N GLU A 61 7.28 7.68 14.88
CA GLU A 61 8.03 6.57 15.46
C GLU A 61 7.12 5.60 16.24
N GLY A 62 6.04 6.14 16.84
CA GLY A 62 5.02 5.39 17.56
C GLY A 62 3.97 4.73 16.66
N GLU A 63 3.95 5.06 15.37
CA GLU A 63 2.98 4.54 14.43
C GLU A 63 3.10 3.01 14.27
N ARG A 64 1.94 2.32 14.27
CA ARG A 64 1.83 0.87 14.10
C ARG A 64 0.65 0.58 13.17
N GLY A 65 0.90 0.64 11.86
CA GLY A 65 -0.10 0.27 10.86
C GLY A 65 -0.57 -1.17 11.04
N THR A 66 -1.76 -1.45 10.51
CA THR A 66 -2.41 -2.76 10.54
C THR A 66 -3.15 -3.01 9.24
N ILE A 67 -3.50 -4.27 8.98
CA ILE A 67 -4.38 -4.65 7.88
C ILE A 67 -5.67 -5.20 8.47
N LEU A 68 -6.77 -4.50 8.23
CA LEU A 68 -8.09 -4.89 8.69
C LEU A 68 -8.67 -5.98 7.78
N LEU A 69 -9.32 -6.97 8.38
CA LEU A 69 -9.93 -8.11 7.69
C LEU A 69 -11.45 -8.00 7.74
N PHE A 70 -12.11 -7.99 6.60
CA PHE A 70 -13.57 -7.87 6.51
C PHE A 70 -14.20 -9.11 5.92
N ASP A 71 -15.25 -9.64 6.56
CA ASP A 71 -15.98 -10.78 6.01
C ASP A 71 -16.80 -10.45 4.75
N ARG A 72 -17.47 -11.46 4.15
CA ARG A 72 -18.28 -11.27 2.94
C ARG A 72 -19.53 -10.41 3.19
N ALA A 73 -19.92 -10.24 4.45
CA ALA A 73 -20.97 -9.32 4.86
C ALA A 73 -20.42 -7.92 5.16
N LEU A 74 -19.15 -7.65 4.84
CA LEU A 74 -18.43 -6.40 5.06
C LEU A 74 -18.32 -6.01 6.54
N ARG A 75 -18.23 -7.01 7.43
CA ARG A 75 -18.00 -6.80 8.86
C ARG A 75 -16.51 -6.98 9.15
N CYS A 76 -15.91 -6.05 9.89
CA CYS A 76 -14.53 -6.22 10.36
C CYS A 76 -14.47 -7.41 11.35
N THR A 77 -13.71 -8.45 11.01
CA THR A 77 -13.60 -9.69 11.79
C THR A 77 -12.27 -9.87 12.49
N GLY A 78 -11.29 -9.03 12.18
CA GLY A 78 -9.96 -9.13 12.79
C GLY A 78 -8.95 -8.26 12.06
N GLU A 79 -7.69 -8.47 12.42
CA GLU A 79 -6.58 -7.68 11.94
C GLU A 79 -5.32 -8.53 11.78
N LEU A 80 -4.46 -8.14 10.84
CA LEU A 80 -3.11 -8.67 10.70
C LEU A 80 -2.11 -7.63 11.20
N GLN A 81 -1.40 -7.99 12.27
CA GLN A 81 -0.35 -7.16 12.85
C GLN A 81 1.02 -7.80 12.57
N ALA A 82 1.92 -7.03 11.97
CA ALA A 82 3.32 -7.42 11.84
C ALA A 82 4.05 -7.30 13.19
N PRO A 83 5.10 -8.11 13.45
CA PRO A 83 5.91 -8.02 14.66
C PRO A 83 6.86 -6.80 14.68
N PHE A 84 6.89 -6.03 13.60
CA PHE A 84 7.64 -4.79 13.44
C PHE A 84 6.68 -3.65 13.06
N PRO A 85 7.07 -2.38 13.25
CA PRO A 85 6.23 -1.26 12.86
C PRO A 85 6.05 -1.22 11.34
N MET A 86 4.81 -1.00 10.90
CA MET A 86 4.46 -0.72 9.51
C MET A 86 4.01 0.74 9.43
N ARG A 87 4.96 1.67 9.23
CA ARG A 87 4.70 3.11 9.29
C ARG A 87 4.50 3.69 7.89
N ASP A 88 3.60 4.63 7.81
CA ASP A 88 3.21 5.37 6.63
C ASP A 88 2.84 4.43 5.48
N MET A 89 1.93 3.49 5.79
CA MET A 89 1.44 2.52 4.81
C MET A 89 0.57 3.19 3.75
N HIS A 90 0.82 2.88 2.48
CA HIS A 90 0.14 3.51 1.33
C HIS A 90 -0.59 2.53 0.42
N GLN A 91 -0.11 1.28 0.32
CA GLN A 91 -0.75 0.28 -0.53
C GLN A 91 -0.54 -1.13 0.00
N ILE A 92 -1.52 -2.00 -0.26
CA ILE A 92 -1.37 -3.46 -0.23
C ILE A 92 -1.54 -4.08 -1.61
N LEU A 93 -0.88 -5.22 -1.80
CA LEU A 93 -1.00 -6.07 -2.96
C LEU A 93 -0.96 -7.52 -2.50
N LEU A 94 -1.84 -8.38 -3.01
CA LEU A 94 -1.81 -9.80 -2.70
C LEU A 94 -1.76 -10.61 -3.99
N ARG A 95 -0.79 -11.53 -4.06
CA ARG A 95 -0.62 -12.44 -5.21
C ARG A 95 -0.11 -13.77 -4.70
N GLU A 96 -0.65 -14.86 -5.24
CA GLU A 96 -0.15 -16.22 -4.93
C GLU A 96 0.01 -16.49 -3.42
N GLY A 97 -0.98 -16.06 -2.61
CA GLY A 97 -0.97 -16.23 -1.14
C GLY A 97 0.06 -15.36 -0.39
N THR A 98 0.72 -14.44 -1.08
CA THR A 98 1.68 -13.51 -0.49
C THR A 98 1.10 -12.10 -0.48
N LEU A 99 0.91 -11.54 0.71
CA LEU A 99 0.51 -10.15 0.91
C LEU A 99 1.77 -9.27 1.01
N TRP A 100 1.70 -8.11 0.38
CA TRP A 100 2.73 -7.09 0.36
C TRP A 100 2.11 -5.78 0.82
N ALA A 101 2.79 -5.04 1.67
CA ALA A 101 2.36 -3.72 2.09
C ALA A 101 3.53 -2.76 2.08
N THR A 102 3.37 -1.59 1.47
CA THR A 102 4.40 -0.56 1.58
C THR A 102 4.41 0.05 2.98
N CYS A 103 5.60 0.38 3.47
CA CYS A 103 5.84 1.11 4.71
C CYS A 103 6.81 2.26 4.38
N SER A 104 6.29 3.38 3.88
CA SER A 104 7.08 4.46 3.28
C SER A 104 8.13 5.01 4.25
N TYR A 105 7.71 5.31 5.48
CA TYR A 105 8.59 5.89 6.50
C TYR A 105 9.74 4.94 6.86
N ASP A 106 9.51 3.63 6.76
CA ASP A 106 10.50 2.61 7.07
C ASP A 106 11.40 2.23 5.88
N ASN A 107 11.17 2.79 4.68
CA ASN A 107 11.73 2.32 3.39
C ASN A 107 11.66 0.80 3.24
N MET A 108 10.54 0.23 3.64
CA MET A 108 10.32 -1.21 3.69
C MET A 108 9.06 -1.58 2.92
N VAL A 109 9.03 -2.81 2.43
CA VAL A 109 7.80 -3.52 2.09
C VAL A 109 7.63 -4.68 3.07
N ALA A 110 6.55 -4.66 3.85
CA ALA A 110 6.17 -5.77 4.71
C ALA A 110 5.59 -6.89 3.85
N VAL A 111 6.07 -8.12 4.05
CA VAL A 111 5.64 -9.28 3.28
C VAL A 111 5.09 -10.33 4.23
N LEU A 112 3.86 -10.80 3.99
CA LEU A 112 3.25 -11.89 4.73
C LEU A 112 3.01 -13.07 3.80
N ARG A 113 3.61 -14.21 4.13
CA ARG A 113 3.42 -15.48 3.40
C ARG A 113 3.36 -16.63 4.40
N ASP A 114 2.37 -17.51 4.24
CA ASP A 114 2.21 -18.70 5.08
C ASP A 114 2.24 -18.37 6.60
N GLY A 115 1.61 -17.25 6.97
CA GLY A 115 1.55 -16.74 8.35
C GLY A 115 2.85 -16.14 8.88
N LYS A 116 3.90 -16.02 8.05
CA LYS A 116 5.20 -15.47 8.43
C LYS A 116 5.41 -14.10 7.82
N TRP A 117 5.75 -13.15 8.69
CA TRP A 117 6.11 -11.80 8.31
C TRP A 117 7.60 -11.70 7.97
N ASP A 118 7.90 -10.90 6.96
CA ASP A 118 9.23 -10.56 6.51
C ASP A 118 9.29 -9.06 6.20
N ALA A 119 10.41 -8.48 6.59
CA ALA A 119 10.72 -7.06 6.49
C ALA A 119 11.69 -6.87 5.32
N TRP A 120 11.16 -6.60 4.13
CA TRP A 120 12.00 -6.49 2.94
C TRP A 120 12.36 -5.03 2.64
N TYR A 121 13.64 -4.77 2.43
CA TYR A 121 14.18 -3.45 2.07
C TYR A 121 14.61 -3.45 0.59
N PRO A 122 13.78 -2.95 -0.35
CA PRO A 122 14.01 -3.12 -1.78
C PRO A 122 15.30 -2.49 -2.32
N VAL A 123 15.83 -1.49 -1.62
CA VAL A 123 17.08 -0.77 -1.97
C VAL A 123 18.15 -0.89 -0.89
N GLY A 124 18.02 -1.88 -0.01
CA GLY A 124 18.89 -2.08 1.14
C GLY A 124 18.41 -1.38 2.41
N GLU A 125 18.89 -1.85 3.56
CA GLU A 125 18.61 -1.25 4.85
C GLU A 125 19.26 0.14 4.97
N THR A 126 18.52 1.11 5.50
CA THR A 126 19.09 2.39 5.86
C THR A 126 19.87 2.27 7.16
N ALA A 127 21.10 2.77 7.21
CA ALA A 127 21.84 2.85 8.46
C ALA A 127 21.18 3.83 9.45
N GLY A 128 20.86 3.34 10.65
CA GLY A 128 20.22 4.12 11.72
C GLY A 128 18.70 3.97 11.77
N GLU A 129 18.03 4.87 12.49
CA GLU A 129 16.55 4.87 12.59
C GLU A 129 15.91 5.00 11.20
N PRO A 130 14.81 4.27 10.92
CA PRO A 130 14.14 4.36 9.63
C PRO A 130 13.68 5.79 9.37
N ARG A 131 13.95 6.29 8.17
CA ARG A 131 13.59 7.65 7.74
C ARG A 131 13.02 7.59 6.35
N ASP A 132 11.87 8.19 6.13
CA ASP A 132 11.26 8.33 4.80
C ASP A 132 12.23 8.96 3.78
N VAL A 133 12.84 8.13 2.93
CA VAL A 133 13.87 8.53 1.94
C VAL A 133 13.36 8.24 0.54
N ASN A 134 12.93 7.01 0.31
CA ASN A 134 12.43 6.54 -0.98
C ASN A 134 10.91 6.61 -1.09
N HIS A 135 10.19 6.77 0.02
CA HIS A 135 8.73 6.87 0.10
C HIS A 135 8.02 5.90 -0.84
N PHE A 136 8.13 4.60 -0.57
CA PHE A 136 7.50 3.55 -1.38
C PHE A 136 5.98 3.63 -1.24
N ASN A 137 5.29 4.11 -2.26
CA ASN A 137 3.85 4.38 -2.15
C ASN A 137 2.98 3.42 -2.96
N THR A 138 3.55 2.73 -3.96
CA THR A 138 2.79 1.95 -4.92
C THR A 138 3.43 0.60 -5.18
N LEU A 139 2.59 -0.44 -5.30
CA LEU A 139 2.96 -1.80 -5.71
C LEU A 139 2.12 -2.23 -6.90
N ALA A 140 2.72 -2.90 -7.88
CA ALA A 140 2.00 -3.48 -9.01
C ALA A 140 2.72 -4.69 -9.59
N TRP A 141 2.00 -5.52 -10.35
CA TRP A 141 2.62 -6.55 -11.18
C TRP A 141 2.70 -6.08 -12.62
N VAL A 142 3.92 -5.90 -13.11
CA VAL A 142 4.22 -5.40 -14.46
C VAL A 142 4.93 -6.49 -15.22
N ASP A 143 4.24 -7.08 -16.21
CA ASP A 143 4.78 -8.08 -17.12
C ASP A 143 5.53 -9.23 -16.41
N GLY A 144 4.95 -9.71 -15.31
CA GLY A 144 5.49 -10.81 -14.50
C GLY A 144 6.42 -10.39 -13.36
N ARG A 145 6.83 -9.11 -13.30
CA ARG A 145 7.72 -8.56 -12.26
C ARG A 145 6.97 -7.72 -11.22
N LEU A 146 7.53 -7.63 -10.03
CA LEU A 146 7.01 -6.73 -8.99
C LEU A 146 7.56 -5.33 -9.25
N ALA A 147 6.65 -4.38 -9.50
CA ALA A 147 6.96 -2.97 -9.62
C ALA A 147 6.70 -2.27 -8.29
N ILE A 148 7.64 -1.41 -7.88
CA ILE A 148 7.51 -0.52 -6.74
C ILE A 148 7.75 0.90 -7.21
N VAL A 149 6.84 1.83 -6.90
CA VAL A 149 7.07 3.26 -7.14
C VAL A 149 7.71 3.86 -5.90
N ALA A 150 8.87 4.47 -6.08
CA ALA A 150 9.62 5.20 -5.08
C ALA A 150 9.50 6.70 -5.34
N HIS A 151 8.84 7.44 -4.46
CA HIS A 151 8.96 8.88 -4.44
C HIS A 151 10.21 9.29 -3.63
N ASN A 152 11.35 9.37 -4.31
CA ASN A 152 12.63 9.69 -3.66
C ASN A 152 12.66 11.14 -3.12
N LEU A 153 12.18 11.34 -1.89
CA LEU A 153 12.00 12.65 -1.24
C LEU A 153 13.28 13.50 -1.20
N LYS A 154 14.42 12.85 -0.96
CA LYS A 154 15.71 13.53 -0.79
C LYS A 154 16.59 13.49 -2.03
N ASN A 155 16.31 12.59 -2.96
CA ASN A 155 17.15 12.32 -4.13
C ASN A 155 16.26 12.14 -5.38
N PRO A 156 15.61 13.22 -5.87
CA PRO A 156 14.81 13.13 -7.09
C PRO A 156 15.64 12.63 -8.29
N PRO A 157 15.03 12.00 -9.30
CA PRO A 157 13.58 11.87 -9.52
C PRO A 157 12.91 10.74 -8.72
N SER A 158 11.57 10.68 -8.76
CA SER A 158 10.88 9.42 -8.43
C SER A 158 11.26 8.33 -9.42
N GLU A 159 11.11 7.07 -9.04
CA GLU A 159 11.47 5.92 -9.88
C GLU A 159 10.42 4.81 -9.80
N VAL A 160 10.29 4.01 -10.88
CA VAL A 160 9.78 2.64 -10.80
C VAL A 160 10.96 1.70 -10.66
N LEU A 161 10.92 0.85 -9.64
CA LEU A 161 11.86 -0.24 -9.43
C LEU A 161 11.18 -1.55 -9.82
N LEU A 162 11.75 -2.31 -10.77
CA LEU A 162 11.24 -3.62 -11.17
C LEU A 162 12.09 -4.73 -10.58
N PHE A 163 11.44 -5.66 -9.88
CA PHE A 163 12.06 -6.80 -9.24
C PHE A 163 11.60 -8.11 -9.86
N ASP A 164 12.54 -9.02 -10.03
CA ASP A 164 12.23 -10.41 -10.38
C ASP A 164 11.57 -11.11 -9.20
N TRP A 165 10.62 -11.99 -9.49
CA TRP A 165 9.93 -12.82 -8.50
C TRP A 165 10.19 -14.31 -8.79
N PRO A 166 10.55 -15.14 -7.79
CA PRO A 166 10.54 -14.87 -6.35
C PRO A 166 11.85 -14.33 -5.74
N SER A 167 12.88 -14.09 -6.54
CA SER A 167 14.22 -13.75 -6.04
C SER A 167 14.31 -12.37 -5.37
N ARG A 168 13.38 -11.46 -5.69
CA ARG A 168 13.38 -10.05 -5.25
C ARG A 168 14.66 -9.31 -5.65
N VAL A 169 15.32 -9.77 -6.71
CA VAL A 169 16.48 -9.10 -7.29
C VAL A 169 15.99 -7.91 -8.11
N LEU A 170 16.55 -6.74 -7.85
CA LEU A 170 16.28 -5.55 -8.64
C LEU A 170 16.81 -5.76 -10.06
N ALA A 171 15.90 -5.82 -11.03
CA ALA A 171 16.22 -6.00 -12.43
C ALA A 171 16.42 -4.66 -13.13
N GLU A 172 15.50 -3.71 -12.95
CA GLU A 172 15.48 -2.45 -13.70
C GLU A 172 15.00 -1.28 -12.85
N ARG A 173 15.42 -0.07 -13.26
CA ARG A 173 14.95 1.21 -12.71
C ARG A 173 14.51 2.12 -13.86
N PHE A 174 13.36 2.76 -13.70
CA PHE A 174 12.86 3.74 -14.65
C PHE A 174 12.65 5.07 -13.94
N PRO A 175 13.29 6.16 -14.40
CA PRO A 175 13.03 7.48 -13.84
C PRO A 175 11.60 7.93 -14.20
N LEU A 176 10.96 8.61 -13.25
CA LEU A 176 9.63 9.21 -13.39
C LEU A 176 9.70 10.72 -13.13
N GLY A 177 8.54 11.38 -13.12
CA GLY A 177 8.40 12.78 -12.69
C GLY A 177 8.36 12.95 -11.17
N ALA A 178 8.20 14.18 -10.70
CA ALA A 178 8.20 14.50 -9.28
C ALA A 178 6.94 14.00 -8.53
N GLN A 179 7.16 13.47 -7.31
CA GLN A 179 6.06 12.98 -6.44
C GLN A 179 5.22 11.88 -7.09
N SER A 180 5.87 11.04 -7.90
CA SER A 180 5.15 9.99 -8.62
C SER A 180 4.53 8.96 -7.69
N HIS A 181 3.30 8.57 -8.01
CA HIS A 181 2.51 7.56 -7.30
C HIS A 181 1.46 6.96 -8.25
N ASN A 182 0.84 5.86 -7.82
CA ASN A 182 -0.04 5.01 -8.62
C ASN A 182 0.65 4.39 -9.84
N LEU A 183 0.19 3.20 -10.20
CA LEU A 183 0.57 2.55 -11.43
C LEU A 183 -0.66 1.83 -11.98
N TRP A 184 -1.07 2.15 -13.20
CA TRP A 184 -2.20 1.50 -13.85
C TRP A 184 -1.91 1.23 -15.32
N ARG A 185 -2.67 0.29 -15.88
CA ARG A 185 -2.54 -0.10 -17.28
C ARG A 185 -3.77 0.31 -18.06
N ASP A 186 -3.56 1.00 -19.18
CA ASP A 186 -4.62 1.35 -20.14
C ASP A 186 -4.10 1.17 -21.57
N GLY A 187 -4.90 0.58 -22.46
CA GLY A 187 -4.51 0.31 -23.84
C GLY A 187 -3.18 -0.44 -24.00
N GLY A 188 -2.84 -1.33 -23.06
CA GLY A 188 -1.58 -2.07 -23.05
C GLY A 188 -0.35 -1.30 -22.52
N ARG A 189 -0.49 0.00 -22.24
CA ARG A 189 0.57 0.87 -21.72
C ARG A 189 0.43 1.08 -20.22
N TRP A 190 1.57 1.29 -19.55
CA TRP A 190 1.61 1.64 -18.14
C TRP A 190 1.65 3.15 -17.96
N PHE A 191 0.92 3.63 -16.96
CA PHE A 191 0.80 5.02 -16.60
C PHE A 191 1.04 5.18 -15.10
N THR A 192 1.47 6.38 -14.73
CA THR A 192 1.66 6.82 -13.35
C THR A 192 1.24 8.28 -13.21
N CYS A 193 1.02 8.74 -11.99
CA CYS A 193 0.66 10.12 -11.70
C CYS A 193 1.87 10.84 -11.10
N SER A 194 2.36 11.89 -11.76
CA SER A 194 3.39 12.80 -11.25
C SER A 194 2.73 14.05 -10.67
N SER A 195 2.35 14.03 -9.38
CA SER A 195 1.57 15.14 -8.81
C SER A 195 2.38 16.41 -8.57
N GLY A 196 3.72 16.30 -8.46
CA GLY A 196 4.58 17.47 -8.27
C GLY A 196 4.69 18.35 -9.51
N GLU A 197 4.20 17.88 -10.65
CA GLU A 197 4.30 18.55 -11.95
C GLU A 197 2.96 19.09 -12.46
N GLY A 198 1.84 18.77 -11.80
CA GLY A 198 0.53 19.33 -12.11
C GLY A 198 0.52 20.84 -11.85
N ARG A 199 0.24 21.63 -12.89
CA ARG A 199 0.02 23.08 -12.82
C ARG A 199 -1.44 23.40 -13.11
#